data_AF-A0A951UK01-F1
#
_entry.id   AF-A0A951UK01-F1
#
_cell.length_a   1.000
_cell.length_b   1.000
_cell.length_c   1.000
_cell.angle_alpha   90.00
_cell.angle_beta   90.00
_cell.angle_gamma   90.00
#
_symmetry.space_group_name_H-M   'P 1'
#
loop_
_entity.id
_entity.type
_entity.pdbx_description
1 polymer ?
#
loop_
_entity_poly.entity_id
_entity_poly.type
_entity_poly.pdbx_seq_one_letter_code
_entity_poly.pdbx_strand_id
1 'polypeptide(L)'
;MIGKQTKGRGFRKLLDYLAEREDAQLIGGNMSGRNARELAREFKLSRQLNSDADRVVYHVSLSTAKGDKLDDEKWCEIGDRYMKEMGFDANQFVIFRHHNTDDDHIHIAASRIRMDTGLVVHDSWDYVRSEKVLRQIEQDYDLVQVQGSREKLNRTPSTGQIRRIIREQEEYSSGKRDTPPERTIKEQIQQTIDSARVDNPQMPLLIMRLQSAGISVRAGFTRNGKSKGISYEKDGIAFSGSQLGAAYTFPGLQKHRGIDYQPERDDARIEHLLNNPVGQAVESEPLINAIAHNKAQIPTTDQPKLTPNHIAELYKYYSADLHSLLVTDRDKEIALLALLDNQPDQKVEEILLASPAGWTHDEAKALVLIALLRLASNKQQERIKAGVAGEEVQHLEKELSLNYSVSSPASSADLAPPALPFTPPPEDESKRRVLQYYLTQKRGISNYLVEPLQRQGLGYIDQQENVVFIKRDLNGSKSGALVWDTHCQDNRCTEYLDSDRSEGWFHLKLGGEAEDKIERVFLCSSPIDALSLAEIDIQGHKGQPPVRTMYMAVDDPDNLPVELLRNISRIGLAFNNDDLGNETSLVVQEKLPQAKRIAPSGLTWNEILIEQQQQQQEIVEQKQRSRGFSR
;
A
#
# COMPACT_ATOMS: atom_id res chain seq x y z
N MET A 1 6.56 -4.73 15.68
CA MET A 1 6.65 -6.19 15.52
C MET A 1 7.01 -6.61 14.10
N ILE A 2 7.83 -7.65 13.96
CA ILE A 2 8.23 -8.25 12.69
C ILE A 2 7.90 -9.75 12.73
N GLY A 3 7.09 -10.23 11.78
CA GLY A 3 6.79 -11.64 11.59
C GLY A 3 7.62 -12.27 10.47
N LYS A 4 8.26 -13.40 10.73
CA LYS A 4 8.92 -14.21 9.69
C LYS A 4 8.37 -15.62 9.71
N GLN A 5 7.56 -15.94 8.72
CA GLN A 5 6.91 -17.24 8.56
C GLN A 5 7.61 -18.13 7.52
N THR A 6 7.69 -19.43 7.80
CA THR A 6 8.22 -20.47 6.91
C THR A 6 7.32 -21.72 6.97
N LYS A 7 7.35 -22.53 5.91
CA LYS A 7 6.54 -23.74 5.78
C LYS A 7 7.44 -24.93 5.51
N GLY A 8 7.28 -26.00 6.28
CA GLY A 8 8.16 -27.16 6.28
C GLY A 8 7.42 -28.48 6.15
N ARG A 9 8.18 -29.57 5.96
CA ARG A 9 7.65 -30.94 5.81
C ARG A 9 7.66 -31.78 7.08
N GLY A 10 8.48 -31.43 8.08
CA GLY A 10 8.65 -32.26 9.27
C GLY A 10 9.00 -31.47 10.52
N PHE A 11 8.41 -31.86 11.65
CA PHE A 11 8.53 -31.16 12.94
C PHE A 11 9.83 -31.45 13.67
N ARG A 12 10.41 -32.64 13.52
CA ARG A 12 11.53 -33.10 14.37
C ARG A 12 12.73 -32.13 14.35
N LYS A 13 13.23 -31.80 13.16
CA LYS A 13 14.37 -30.88 13.01
C LYS A 13 14.05 -29.46 13.50
N LEU A 14 12.81 -28.99 13.28
CA LEU A 14 12.38 -27.68 13.75
C LEU A 14 12.36 -27.64 15.29
N LEU A 15 11.74 -28.64 15.91
CA LEU A 15 11.62 -28.71 17.36
C LEU A 15 12.97 -28.90 18.05
N ASP A 16 13.86 -29.71 17.46
CA ASP A 16 15.24 -29.82 17.94
C ASP A 16 15.92 -28.45 17.88
N TYR A 17 15.84 -27.74 16.75
CA TYR A 17 16.38 -26.38 16.61
C TYR A 17 15.78 -25.38 17.63
N LEU A 18 14.48 -25.45 17.90
CA LEU A 18 13.81 -24.54 18.82
C LEU A 18 14.13 -24.83 20.29
N ALA A 19 14.38 -26.10 20.64
CA ALA A 19 14.61 -26.56 22.01
C ALA A 19 16.10 -26.69 22.39
N GLU A 20 17.02 -26.74 21.42
CA GLU A 20 18.46 -26.95 21.66
C GLU A 20 19.24 -25.69 22.06
N ARG A 21 18.60 -24.51 22.10
CA ARG A 21 19.26 -23.30 22.61
C ARG A 21 19.23 -23.28 24.14
N GLU A 22 20.36 -22.93 24.76
CA GLU A 22 20.49 -22.88 26.23
C GLU A 22 19.48 -21.94 26.90
N ASP A 23 18.94 -20.97 26.16
CA ASP A 23 17.98 -19.97 26.59
C ASP A 23 16.55 -20.18 26.05
N ALA A 24 16.27 -21.35 25.45
CA ALA A 24 14.95 -21.66 24.94
C ALA A 24 13.98 -22.10 26.04
N GLN A 25 12.84 -21.41 26.14
CA GLN A 25 11.77 -21.74 27.07
C GLN A 25 10.48 -22.03 26.31
N LEU A 26 9.87 -23.19 26.57
CA LEU A 26 8.51 -23.48 26.11
C LEU A 26 7.55 -22.72 27.04
N ILE A 27 6.93 -21.66 26.51
CA ILE A 27 6.08 -20.75 27.30
C ILE A 27 4.59 -21.02 27.12
N GLY A 28 4.17 -21.60 25.98
CA GLY A 28 2.75 -21.82 25.72
C GLY A 28 2.43 -22.73 24.52
N GLY A 29 1.16 -22.71 24.14
CA GLY A 29 0.57 -23.60 23.13
C GLY A 29 -0.45 -24.57 23.72
N ASN A 30 -0.98 -25.44 22.87
CA ASN A 30 -2.07 -26.36 23.22
C ASN A 30 -1.65 -27.84 23.24
N MET A 31 -0.36 -28.10 23.42
CA MET A 31 0.25 -29.43 23.42
C MET A 31 0.86 -29.78 24.78
N SER A 32 0.94 -31.07 25.11
CA SER A 32 1.37 -31.55 26.44
C SER A 32 2.86 -31.92 26.52
N GLY A 33 3.50 -32.13 25.37
CA GLY A 33 4.89 -32.58 25.29
C GLY A 33 5.86 -31.53 25.83
N ARG A 34 6.87 -31.98 26.59
CA ARG A 34 7.82 -31.08 27.28
C ARG A 34 9.19 -31.00 26.64
N ASN A 35 9.43 -31.81 25.60
CA ASN A 35 10.67 -31.82 24.85
C ASN A 35 10.39 -32.07 23.37
N ALA A 36 11.38 -31.81 22.52
CA ALA A 36 11.26 -31.94 21.08
C ALA A 36 10.82 -33.34 20.60
N ARG A 37 11.12 -34.41 21.37
CA ARG A 37 10.74 -35.78 21.01
C ARG A 37 9.26 -36.03 21.30
N GLU A 38 8.78 -35.62 22.47
CA GLU A 38 7.38 -35.72 22.85
C GLU A 38 6.48 -34.88 21.95
N LEU A 39 6.86 -33.62 21.70
CA LEU A 39 6.13 -32.71 20.81
C LEU A 39 6.06 -33.25 19.38
N ALA A 40 7.16 -33.78 18.84
CA ALA A 40 7.15 -34.40 17.51
C ALA A 40 6.23 -35.62 17.44
N ARG A 41 6.09 -36.37 18.53
CA ARG A 41 5.16 -37.51 18.62
C ARG A 41 3.71 -37.03 18.64
N GLU A 42 3.40 -35.95 19.35
CA GLU A 42 2.05 -35.38 19.37
C GLU A 42 1.66 -34.76 18.03
N PHE A 43 2.56 -34.04 17.34
CA PHE A 43 2.32 -33.53 15.98
C PHE A 43 2.09 -34.63 14.94
N LYS A 44 2.49 -35.87 15.24
CA LYS A 44 2.21 -37.02 14.36
C LYS A 44 0.70 -37.29 14.30
N LEU A 45 -0.07 -36.93 15.33
CA LEU A 45 -1.52 -37.12 15.36
C LEU A 45 -2.20 -36.30 14.26
N SER A 46 -1.91 -35.00 14.16
CA SER A 46 -2.46 -34.19 13.07
C SER A 46 -2.00 -34.68 11.70
N ARG A 47 -0.74 -35.12 11.58
CA ARG A 47 -0.20 -35.67 10.33
C ARG A 47 -0.93 -36.93 9.86
N GLN A 48 -1.45 -37.75 10.77
CA GLN A 48 -2.21 -38.95 10.42
C GLN A 48 -3.58 -38.64 9.83
N LEU A 49 -4.15 -37.48 10.12
CA LEU A 49 -5.43 -37.04 9.55
C LEU A 49 -5.31 -36.70 8.05
N ASN A 50 -4.09 -36.38 7.58
CA ASN A 50 -3.82 -36.08 6.19
C ASN A 50 -2.38 -36.46 5.82
N SER A 51 -2.18 -37.75 5.50
CA SER A 51 -0.87 -38.32 5.18
C SER A 51 -0.23 -37.71 3.94
N ASP A 52 -1.06 -37.27 2.98
CA ASP A 52 -0.67 -36.86 1.64
C ASP A 52 -0.25 -35.38 1.57
N ALA A 53 -0.61 -34.59 2.59
CA ALA A 53 -0.22 -33.18 2.67
C ALA A 53 1.31 -33.03 2.71
N ASP A 54 1.91 -32.23 1.82
CA ASP A 54 3.37 -32.07 1.79
C ASP A 54 3.88 -31.18 2.93
N ARG A 55 3.62 -29.87 2.83
CA ARG A 55 4.11 -28.84 3.76
C ARG A 55 3.16 -28.67 4.94
N VAL A 56 3.27 -29.56 5.93
CA VAL A 56 2.39 -29.60 7.11
C VAL A 56 2.84 -28.75 8.29
N VAL A 57 4.08 -28.26 8.26
CA VAL A 57 4.63 -27.44 9.33
C VAL A 57 4.45 -25.97 8.97
N TYR A 58 3.93 -25.20 9.91
CA TYR A 58 4.02 -23.74 9.91
C TYR A 58 4.95 -23.32 11.04
N HIS A 59 5.92 -22.46 10.74
CA HIS A 59 6.83 -21.88 11.71
C HIS A 59 6.83 -20.38 11.53
N VAL A 60 6.62 -19.63 12.60
CA VAL A 60 6.73 -18.18 12.58
C VAL A 60 7.59 -17.70 13.74
N SER A 61 8.44 -16.71 13.49
CA SER A 61 9.06 -15.91 14.55
C SER A 61 8.40 -14.54 14.63
N LEU A 62 8.01 -14.12 15.83
CA LEU A 62 7.48 -12.79 16.10
C LEU A 62 8.47 -12.05 16.99
N SER A 63 8.97 -10.91 16.51
CA SER A 63 9.91 -10.07 17.26
C SER A 63 9.30 -8.69 17.52
N THR A 64 9.49 -8.14 18.71
CA THR A 64 9.08 -6.76 19.02
C THR A 64 10.02 -5.74 18.34
N ALA A 65 9.67 -4.46 18.40
CA ALA A 65 10.59 -3.40 17.98
C ALA A 65 11.70 -3.22 19.04
N LYS A 66 12.83 -2.65 18.64
CA LYS A 66 13.96 -2.42 19.55
C LYS A 66 13.52 -1.51 20.71
N GLY A 67 13.59 -2.03 21.95
CA GLY A 67 13.20 -1.32 23.17
C GLY A 67 11.93 -1.85 23.82
N ASP A 68 11.04 -2.50 23.05
CA ASP A 68 9.82 -3.12 23.58
C ASP A 68 10.16 -4.48 24.21
N LYS A 69 9.69 -4.71 25.44
CA LYS A 69 9.82 -5.98 26.15
C LYS A 69 8.46 -6.45 26.65
N LEU A 70 8.20 -7.74 26.48
CA LEU A 70 6.98 -8.39 26.94
C LEU A 70 7.33 -9.47 27.99
N ASP A 71 6.43 -9.73 28.93
CA ASP A 71 6.53 -10.88 29.82
C ASP A 71 6.02 -12.15 29.10
N ASP A 72 6.24 -13.32 29.72
CA ASP A 72 5.83 -14.60 29.13
C ASP A 72 4.30 -14.67 28.95
N GLU A 73 3.53 -14.08 29.87
CA GLU A 73 2.07 -14.06 29.86
C GLU A 73 1.54 -13.33 28.63
N LYS A 74 1.99 -12.09 28.38
CA LYS A 74 1.63 -11.33 27.18
C LYS A 74 2.10 -12.01 25.90
N TRP A 75 3.27 -12.64 25.92
CA TRP A 75 3.75 -13.39 24.76
C TRP A 75 2.85 -14.59 24.43
N CYS A 76 2.34 -15.29 25.44
CA CYS A 76 1.35 -16.34 25.24
C CYS A 76 0.05 -15.80 24.66
N GLU A 77 -0.49 -14.71 25.22
CA GLU A 77 -1.72 -14.07 24.71
C GLU A 77 -1.57 -13.61 23.25
N ILE A 78 -0.45 -12.96 22.92
CA ILE A 78 -0.11 -12.54 21.56
C ILE A 78 0.03 -13.74 20.63
N GLY A 79 0.72 -14.80 21.07
CA GLY A 79 0.89 -16.01 20.28
C GLY A 79 -0.44 -16.69 19.97
N ASP A 80 -1.30 -16.85 20.97
CA ASP A 80 -2.62 -17.47 20.82
C ASP A 80 -3.53 -16.64 19.89
N ARG A 81 -3.55 -15.32 20.09
CA ARG A 81 -4.28 -14.40 19.22
C ARG A 81 -3.77 -14.46 17.78
N TYR A 82 -2.45 -14.39 17.59
CA TYR A 82 -1.83 -14.45 16.27
C TYR A 82 -2.22 -15.75 15.55
N MET A 83 -2.16 -16.89 16.25
CA MET A 83 -2.53 -18.18 15.66
C MET A 83 -4.01 -18.21 15.27
N LYS A 84 -4.91 -17.74 16.14
CA LYS A 84 -6.34 -17.67 15.85
C LYS A 84 -6.64 -16.80 14.63
N GLU A 85 -6.13 -15.57 14.60
CA GLU A 85 -6.35 -14.63 13.48
C GLU A 85 -5.66 -15.06 12.18
N MET A 86 -4.62 -15.89 12.26
CA MET A 86 -3.99 -16.52 11.10
C MET A 86 -4.74 -17.74 10.55
N GLY A 87 -5.84 -18.15 11.19
CA GLY A 87 -6.67 -19.28 10.78
C GLY A 87 -6.24 -20.63 11.38
N PHE A 88 -5.44 -20.61 12.45
CA PHE A 88 -5.01 -21.79 13.21
C PHE A 88 -5.81 -21.93 14.52
N ASP A 89 -7.13 -21.95 14.42
CA ASP A 89 -8.10 -22.05 15.52
C ASP A 89 -8.35 -23.49 16.02
N ALA A 90 -8.11 -24.50 15.17
CA ALA A 90 -8.26 -25.93 15.51
C ALA A 90 -6.99 -26.74 15.25
N ASN A 91 -5.83 -26.10 15.38
CA ASN A 91 -4.53 -26.67 15.01
C ASN A 91 -3.67 -26.90 16.25
N GLN A 92 -2.84 -27.95 16.23
CA GLN A 92 -1.81 -28.13 17.24
C GLN A 92 -0.71 -27.07 17.07
N PHE A 93 -0.27 -26.44 18.15
CA PHE A 93 0.88 -25.53 18.13
C PHE A 93 1.57 -25.41 19.50
N VAL A 94 2.82 -24.92 19.46
CA VAL A 94 3.65 -24.60 20.63
C VAL A 94 4.39 -23.30 20.44
N ILE A 95 4.63 -22.59 21.55
CA ILE A 95 5.31 -21.29 21.58
C ILE A 95 6.59 -21.42 22.41
N PHE A 96 7.73 -21.15 21.76
CA PHE A 96 9.04 -21.04 22.39
C PHE A 96 9.46 -19.58 22.47
N ARG A 97 10.02 -19.16 23.60
CA ARG A 97 10.70 -17.87 23.75
C ARG A 97 12.21 -18.10 23.81
N HIS A 98 12.98 -17.29 23.09
CA HIS A 98 14.44 -17.27 23.16
C HIS A 98 14.87 -15.93 23.77
N HIS A 99 15.77 -15.95 24.76
CA HIS A 99 16.19 -14.78 25.54
C HIS A 99 17.54 -14.16 25.07
N ASN A 100 18.24 -14.76 24.08
CA ASN A 100 19.61 -14.41 23.66
C ASN A 100 19.75 -13.42 22.47
N THR A 101 18.81 -12.51 22.23
CA THR A 101 19.01 -11.46 21.21
C THR A 101 18.58 -10.08 21.68
N ASP A 102 19.16 -9.02 21.10
CA ASP A 102 18.82 -7.62 21.39
C ASP A 102 17.33 -7.30 21.20
N ASP A 103 16.63 -8.10 20.39
CA ASP A 103 15.17 -8.03 20.18
C ASP A 103 14.47 -9.21 20.89
N ASP A 104 13.47 -8.90 21.72
CA ASP A 104 12.61 -9.88 22.39
C ASP A 104 11.71 -10.57 21.36
N HIS A 105 11.68 -11.91 21.36
CA HIS A 105 10.96 -12.66 20.34
C HIS A 105 10.51 -14.05 20.77
N ILE A 106 9.45 -14.51 20.11
CA ILE A 106 8.94 -15.88 20.22
C ILE A 106 8.99 -16.59 18.87
N HIS A 107 8.99 -17.91 18.95
CA HIS A 107 8.85 -18.85 17.85
C HIS A 107 7.62 -19.71 18.07
N ILE A 108 6.72 -19.72 17.09
CA ILE A 108 5.54 -20.58 17.10
C ILE A 108 5.73 -21.67 16.07
N ALA A 109 5.64 -22.93 16.50
CA ALA A 109 5.61 -24.09 15.62
C ALA A 109 4.20 -24.70 15.65
N ALA A 110 3.59 -24.85 14.48
CA ALA A 110 2.20 -25.28 14.36
C ALA A 110 2.01 -26.30 13.25
N SER A 111 1.00 -27.16 13.43
CA SER A 111 0.50 -27.98 12.34
C SER A 111 -0.44 -27.18 11.47
N ARG A 112 -0.21 -27.22 10.16
CA ARG A 112 -1.20 -26.72 9.19
C ARG A 112 -2.38 -27.65 9.04
N ILE A 113 -2.29 -28.91 9.48
CA ILE A 113 -3.43 -29.82 9.45
C ILE A 113 -4.32 -29.53 10.64
N ARG A 114 -5.57 -29.19 10.37
CA ARG A 114 -6.57 -28.97 11.41
C ARG A 114 -6.98 -30.30 12.05
N MET A 115 -7.14 -30.29 13.36
CA MET A 115 -7.51 -31.48 14.13
C MET A 115 -8.98 -31.90 13.94
N ASP A 116 -9.84 -30.96 13.56
CA ASP A 116 -11.29 -31.19 13.38
C ASP A 116 -11.64 -31.81 12.02
N THR A 117 -10.96 -31.38 10.97
CA THR A 117 -11.33 -31.64 9.56
C THR A 117 -10.26 -32.40 8.79
N GLY A 118 -9.01 -32.43 9.28
CA GLY A 118 -7.86 -32.95 8.52
C GLY A 118 -7.43 -32.07 7.33
N LEU A 119 -8.08 -30.92 7.13
CA LEU A 119 -7.73 -29.98 6.07
C LEU A 119 -6.49 -29.16 6.42
N VAL A 120 -5.78 -28.68 5.39
CA VAL A 120 -4.57 -27.87 5.55
C VAL A 120 -4.94 -26.39 5.54
N VAL A 121 -4.50 -25.63 6.55
CA VAL A 121 -4.60 -24.18 6.60
C VAL A 121 -3.93 -23.59 5.35
N HIS A 122 -4.72 -22.86 4.58
CA HIS A 122 -4.35 -22.33 3.28
C HIS A 122 -3.29 -21.24 3.42
N ASP A 123 -2.41 -21.10 2.43
CA ASP A 123 -1.28 -20.17 2.46
C ASP A 123 -1.42 -18.97 1.52
N SER A 124 -2.59 -18.79 0.90
CA SER A 124 -2.87 -17.57 0.13
C SER A 124 -2.85 -16.34 1.02
N TRP A 125 -2.06 -15.35 0.61
CA TRP A 125 -1.94 -14.03 1.26
C TRP A 125 -1.56 -14.08 2.74
N ASP A 126 -1.03 -15.20 3.22
CA ASP A 126 -0.73 -15.39 4.64
C ASP A 126 0.30 -14.38 5.16
N TYR A 127 1.22 -13.91 4.31
CA TYR A 127 2.15 -12.82 4.66
C TYR A 127 1.42 -11.48 4.87
N VAL A 128 0.39 -11.18 4.06
CA VAL A 128 -0.39 -9.94 4.18
C VAL A 128 -1.30 -10.00 5.40
N ARG A 129 -1.95 -11.15 5.63
CA ARG A 129 -2.75 -11.41 6.83
C ARG A 129 -1.89 -11.26 8.09
N SER A 130 -0.73 -11.92 8.11
CA SER A 130 0.26 -11.83 9.19
C SER A 130 0.67 -10.38 9.47
N GLU A 131 0.96 -9.60 8.43
CA GLU A 131 1.31 -8.19 8.58
C GLU A 131 0.18 -7.35 9.20
N LYS A 132 -1.07 -7.56 8.76
CA LYS A 132 -2.26 -6.89 9.31
C LYS A 132 -2.48 -7.25 10.78
N VAL A 133 -2.45 -8.54 11.12
CA VAL A 133 -2.60 -9.05 12.50
C VAL A 133 -1.53 -8.43 13.40
N LEU A 134 -0.28 -8.36 12.94
CA LEU A 134 0.79 -7.76 13.74
C LEU A 134 0.63 -6.25 13.94
N ARG A 135 0.11 -5.51 12.95
CA ARG A 135 -0.21 -4.07 13.15
C ARG A 135 -1.29 -3.89 14.22
N GLN A 136 -2.31 -4.75 14.23
CA GLN A 136 -3.38 -4.69 15.22
C GLN A 136 -2.88 -5.06 16.62
N ILE A 137 -2.07 -6.11 16.73
CA ILE A 137 -1.43 -6.50 18.00
C ILE A 137 -0.56 -5.37 18.55
N GLU A 138 0.16 -4.65 17.68
CA GLU A 138 0.95 -3.50 18.16
C GLU A 138 0.08 -2.39 18.75
N GLN A 139 -1.08 -2.11 18.15
CA GLN A 139 -2.01 -1.10 18.67
C GLN A 139 -2.58 -1.54 20.01
N ASP A 140 -3.04 -2.78 20.10
CA ASP A 140 -3.79 -3.25 21.26
C ASP A 140 -2.91 -3.51 22.49
N TYR A 141 -1.60 -3.71 22.29
CA TYR A 141 -0.62 -3.91 23.36
C TYR A 141 0.29 -2.69 23.56
N ASP A 142 -0.05 -1.53 22.98
CA ASP A 142 0.72 -0.27 23.06
C ASP A 142 2.20 -0.42 22.67
N LEU A 143 2.48 -1.25 21.65
CA LEU A 143 3.83 -1.50 21.14
C LEU A 143 4.19 -0.54 20.00
N VAL A 144 5.49 -0.37 19.77
CA VAL A 144 5.96 0.46 18.67
C VAL A 144 5.59 -0.17 17.32
N GLN A 145 4.84 0.59 16.53
CA GLN A 145 4.49 0.19 15.17
C GLN A 145 5.72 0.25 14.24
N VAL A 146 5.98 -0.85 13.55
CA VAL A 146 7.03 -0.97 12.54
C VAL A 146 6.48 -0.65 11.15
N GLN A 147 7.29 -0.06 10.27
CA GLN A 147 6.88 0.19 8.88
C GLN A 147 6.63 -1.10 8.10
N GLY A 148 5.67 -1.07 7.17
CA GLY A 148 5.22 -2.25 6.44
C GLY A 148 6.29 -2.84 5.52
N SER A 149 6.22 -4.16 5.30
CA SER A 149 7.17 -4.91 4.47
C SER A 149 7.17 -4.43 3.00
N ARG A 150 6.03 -3.91 2.53
CA ARG A 150 5.81 -3.35 1.20
C ARG A 150 6.19 -1.87 1.06
N GLU A 151 6.36 -1.16 2.17
CA GLU A 151 6.88 0.22 2.16
C GLU A 151 8.41 0.25 1.96
N LYS A 152 9.08 -0.92 2.07
CA LYS A 152 10.50 -1.07 1.75
C LYS A 152 10.72 -1.14 0.23
N LEU A 153 10.63 0.01 -0.44
CA LEU A 153 10.97 0.20 -1.86
C LEU A 153 12.45 -0.13 -2.18
N ASN A 154 13.29 -0.19 -1.14
CA ASN A 154 14.69 -0.60 -1.21
C ASN A 154 14.88 -1.92 -0.45
N ARG A 155 15.58 -2.91 -1.03
CA ARG A 155 16.04 -4.08 -0.26
C ARG A 155 16.99 -3.58 0.82
N THR A 156 16.54 -3.56 2.08
CA THR A 156 17.38 -3.26 3.24
C THR A 156 18.63 -4.15 3.20
N PRO A 157 19.83 -3.64 3.54
CA PRO A 157 21.02 -4.45 3.64
C PRO A 157 20.74 -5.68 4.51
N SER A 158 21.14 -6.86 4.04
CA SER A 158 21.00 -8.09 4.82
C SER A 158 21.74 -7.96 6.16
N THR A 159 21.30 -8.70 7.19
CA THR A 159 21.97 -8.73 8.49
C THR A 159 23.47 -9.02 8.39
N GLY A 160 23.90 -9.81 7.39
CA GLY A 160 25.31 -10.05 7.09
C GLY A 160 26.05 -8.82 6.53
N GLN A 161 25.40 -8.01 5.71
CA GLN A 161 25.96 -6.76 5.18
C GLN A 161 26.07 -5.69 6.27
N ILE A 162 25.04 -5.58 7.14
CA ILE A 162 25.07 -4.67 8.30
C ILE A 162 26.20 -5.05 9.25
N ARG A 163 26.33 -6.34 9.59
CA ARG A 163 27.43 -6.83 10.44
C ARG A 163 28.81 -6.64 9.81
N ARG A 164 28.93 -6.76 8.48
CA ARG A 164 30.18 -6.45 7.77
C ARG A 164 30.54 -4.98 7.94
N ILE A 165 29.62 -4.07 7.64
CA ILE A 165 29.87 -2.62 7.73
C ILE A 165 30.23 -2.20 9.15
N ILE A 166 29.53 -2.72 10.16
CA ILE A 166 29.84 -2.46 11.58
C ILE A 166 31.26 -2.93 11.91
N ARG A 167 31.62 -4.17 11.54
CA ARG A 167 32.97 -4.71 11.77
C ARG A 167 34.05 -3.90 11.05
N GLU A 168 33.85 -3.58 9.78
CA GLU A 168 34.83 -2.82 8.98
C GLU A 168 34.98 -1.38 9.49
N GLN A 169 33.92 -0.77 10.00
CA GLN A 169 33.94 0.54 10.65
C GLN A 169 34.66 0.51 12.00
N GLU A 170 34.46 -0.55 12.80
CA GLU A 170 35.19 -0.79 14.05
C GLU A 170 36.69 -1.04 13.79
N GLU A 171 37.02 -1.82 12.76
CA GLU A 171 38.40 -2.07 12.33
C GLU A 171 39.10 -0.77 11.87
N TYR A 172 38.40 0.09 11.13
CA TYR A 172 38.92 1.41 10.72
C TYR A 172 39.10 2.34 11.94
N SER A 173 38.10 2.43 12.81
CA SER A 173 38.13 3.31 13.99
C SER A 173 39.16 2.85 15.03
N SER A 174 39.48 1.55 15.07
CA SER A 174 40.53 0.98 15.93
C SER A 174 41.92 0.95 15.27
N GLY A 175 42.06 1.48 14.06
CA GLY A 175 43.34 1.53 13.33
C GLY A 175 43.84 0.17 12.82
N LYS A 176 43.00 -0.87 12.84
CA LYS A 176 43.29 -2.20 12.26
C LYS A 176 43.09 -2.25 10.75
N ARG A 177 42.52 -1.19 10.17
CA ARG A 177 42.24 -1.02 8.75
C ARG A 177 42.56 0.42 8.35
N ASP A 178 43.28 0.58 7.26
CA ASP A 178 43.76 1.91 6.80
C ASP A 178 42.71 2.70 6.02
N THR A 179 41.68 2.03 5.50
CA THR A 179 40.64 2.64 4.67
C THR A 179 39.25 2.46 5.29
N PRO A 180 38.37 3.48 5.20
CA PRO A 180 37.01 3.36 5.68
C PRO A 180 36.25 2.28 4.89
N PRO A 181 35.18 1.71 5.47
CA PRO A 181 34.34 0.74 4.76
C PRO A 181 33.75 1.37 3.49
N GLU A 182 34.15 0.82 2.34
CA GLU A 182 33.60 1.23 1.05
C GLU A 182 32.22 0.61 0.83
N ARG A 183 31.32 1.40 0.23
CA ARG A 183 30.01 0.94 -0.23
C ARG A 183 30.21 -0.18 -1.26
N THR A 184 29.36 -1.20 -1.20
CA THR A 184 29.40 -2.29 -2.18
C THR A 184 29.14 -1.74 -3.59
N ILE A 185 29.70 -2.38 -4.63
CA ILE A 185 29.42 -2.00 -6.03
C ILE A 185 27.92 -1.93 -6.32
N LYS A 186 27.13 -2.80 -5.68
CA LYS A 186 25.67 -2.78 -5.72
C LYS A 186 25.06 -1.45 -5.24
N GLU A 187 25.47 -0.97 -4.07
CA GLU A 187 24.99 0.29 -3.48
C GLU A 187 25.49 1.50 -4.27
N GLN A 188 26.72 1.43 -4.79
CA GLN A 188 27.26 2.47 -5.67
C GLN A 188 26.41 2.59 -6.95
N ILE A 189 26.06 1.47 -7.59
CA ILE A 189 25.19 1.47 -8.77
C ILE A 189 23.81 2.04 -8.45
N GLN A 190 23.18 1.62 -7.35
CA GLN A 190 21.87 2.15 -6.91
C GLN A 190 21.92 3.66 -6.70
N GLN A 191 22.93 4.16 -5.97
CA GLN A 191 23.10 5.58 -5.71
C GLN A 191 23.35 6.38 -6.99
N THR A 192 24.16 5.86 -7.92
CA THR A 192 24.41 6.55 -9.19
C THR A 192 23.14 6.60 -10.04
N ILE A 193 22.32 5.53 -10.06
CA ILE A 193 21.00 5.56 -10.71
C ILE A 193 20.08 6.59 -10.06
N ASP A 194 20.03 6.62 -8.72
CA ASP A 194 19.19 7.56 -7.98
C ASP A 194 19.67 9.02 -8.12
N SER A 195 20.97 9.26 -8.32
CA SER A 195 21.55 10.59 -8.54
C SER A 195 21.45 11.04 -10.00
N ALA A 196 21.38 10.09 -10.95
CA ALA A 196 21.23 10.40 -12.36
C ALA A 196 19.79 10.83 -12.74
N ARG A 197 18.82 10.72 -11.81
CA ARG A 197 17.38 11.02 -12.03
C ARG A 197 16.93 12.43 -11.65
N VAL A 198 17.83 13.33 -11.27
CA VAL A 198 17.55 14.64 -10.63
C VAL A 198 16.49 15.51 -11.32
N ASP A 199 16.23 15.28 -12.61
CA ASP A 199 15.26 16.00 -13.45
C ASP A 199 14.21 15.09 -14.13
N ASN A 200 13.99 13.87 -13.62
CA ASN A 200 13.12 12.85 -14.24
C ASN A 200 13.43 12.64 -15.74
N PRO A 201 14.68 12.26 -16.06
CA PRO A 201 15.15 12.23 -17.43
C PRO A 201 14.44 11.15 -18.24
N GLN A 202 14.42 11.33 -19.55
CA GLN A 202 14.05 10.25 -20.47
C GLN A 202 15.07 9.11 -20.36
N MET A 203 14.64 7.86 -20.60
CA MET A 203 15.49 6.67 -20.51
C MET A 203 16.81 6.76 -21.30
N PRO A 204 16.88 7.32 -22.53
CA PRO A 204 18.15 7.53 -23.22
C PRO A 204 19.13 8.43 -22.45
N LEU A 205 18.61 9.53 -21.85
CA LEU A 205 19.43 10.48 -21.10
C LEU A 205 19.93 9.88 -19.78
N LEU A 206 19.11 9.05 -19.12
CA LEU A 206 19.54 8.27 -17.96
C LEU A 206 20.69 7.31 -18.33
N ILE A 207 20.55 6.54 -19.41
CA ILE A 207 21.58 5.59 -19.87
C ILE A 207 22.89 6.33 -20.16
N MET A 208 22.81 7.48 -20.84
CA MET A 208 23.98 8.31 -21.14
C MET A 208 24.69 8.78 -19.85
N ARG A 209 23.94 9.27 -18.86
CA ARG A 209 24.48 9.71 -17.56
C ARG A 209 25.14 8.56 -16.79
N LEU A 210 24.53 7.37 -16.82
CA LEU A 210 25.09 6.18 -16.19
C LEU A 210 26.40 5.77 -16.85
N GLN A 211 26.47 5.75 -18.18
CA GLN A 211 27.70 5.45 -18.92
C GLN A 211 28.80 6.48 -18.63
N SER A 212 28.48 7.77 -18.61
CA SER A 212 29.43 8.84 -18.24
C SER A 212 29.91 8.75 -16.79
N ALA A 213 29.11 8.17 -15.90
CA ALA A 213 29.47 7.88 -14.51
C ALA A 213 30.21 6.53 -14.34
N GLY A 214 30.59 5.87 -15.43
CA GLY A 214 31.34 4.61 -15.43
C GLY A 214 30.48 3.36 -15.22
N ILE A 215 29.15 3.45 -15.40
CA ILE A 215 28.24 2.32 -15.34
C ILE A 215 27.83 1.91 -16.75
N SER A 216 28.31 0.75 -17.18
CA SER A 216 27.90 0.13 -18.43
C SER A 216 26.47 -0.41 -18.30
N VAL A 217 25.58 0.03 -19.19
CA VAL A 217 24.18 -0.42 -19.21
C VAL A 217 23.98 -1.39 -20.37
N ARG A 218 23.24 -2.47 -20.13
CA ARG A 218 22.74 -3.38 -21.17
C ARG A 218 21.23 -3.51 -21.03
N ALA A 219 20.48 -3.29 -22.10
CA ALA A 219 19.05 -3.56 -22.16
C ALA A 219 18.71 -4.26 -23.47
N GLY A 220 17.71 -5.14 -23.46
CA GLY A 220 17.20 -5.79 -24.66
C GLY A 220 15.71 -5.51 -24.84
N PHE A 221 15.24 -5.39 -26.09
CA PHE A 221 13.84 -5.17 -26.43
C PHE A 221 13.29 -6.34 -27.23
N THR A 222 12.00 -6.65 -27.04
CA THR A 222 11.28 -7.57 -27.94
C THR A 222 10.74 -6.79 -29.15
N ARG A 223 10.38 -7.49 -30.24
CA ARG A 223 9.83 -6.90 -31.47
C ARG A 223 8.54 -6.08 -31.25
N ASN A 224 7.95 -6.16 -30.06
CA ASN A 224 6.73 -5.47 -29.65
C ASN A 224 7.00 -4.35 -28.62
N GLY A 225 8.25 -3.88 -28.48
CA GLY A 225 8.61 -2.78 -27.57
C GLY A 225 8.64 -3.12 -26.07
N LYS A 226 8.43 -4.40 -25.68
CA LYS A 226 8.57 -4.81 -24.27
C LYS A 226 10.04 -5.10 -23.95
N SER A 227 10.58 -4.49 -22.91
CA SER A 227 11.95 -4.74 -22.43
C SER A 227 12.11 -6.21 -22.00
N LYS A 228 13.13 -6.91 -22.52
CA LYS A 228 13.59 -8.22 -22.04
C LYS A 228 14.34 -8.15 -20.70
N GLY A 229 14.65 -6.94 -20.21
CA GLY A 229 15.36 -6.67 -18.96
C GLY A 229 16.42 -5.58 -19.12
N ILE A 230 16.91 -5.05 -18.00
CA ILE A 230 18.04 -4.11 -17.91
C ILE A 230 19.06 -4.62 -16.90
N SER A 231 20.34 -4.44 -17.23
CA SER A 231 21.48 -4.81 -16.39
C SER A 231 22.50 -3.68 -16.36
N TYR A 232 23.19 -3.56 -15.22
CA TYR A 232 24.17 -2.52 -14.92
C TYR A 232 25.48 -3.19 -14.55
N GLU A 233 26.59 -2.70 -15.07
CA GLU A 233 27.92 -3.21 -14.80
C GLU A 233 28.85 -2.06 -14.40
N LYS A 234 29.55 -2.24 -13.28
CA LYS A 234 30.57 -1.31 -12.79
C LYS A 234 31.75 -2.13 -12.27
N ASP A 235 32.97 -1.72 -12.62
CA ASP A 235 34.21 -2.39 -12.20
C ASP A 235 34.24 -3.90 -12.52
N GLY A 236 33.67 -4.30 -13.68
CA GLY A 236 33.59 -5.69 -14.15
C GLY A 236 32.54 -6.56 -13.45
N ILE A 237 31.74 -5.99 -12.53
CA ILE A 237 30.68 -6.71 -11.81
C ILE A 237 29.32 -6.26 -12.32
N ALA A 238 28.54 -7.20 -12.85
CA ALA A 238 27.22 -6.95 -13.41
C ALA A 238 26.08 -7.38 -12.46
N PHE A 239 25.05 -6.54 -12.36
CA PHE A 239 23.79 -6.82 -11.68
C PHE A 239 22.62 -6.61 -12.63
N SER A 240 21.63 -7.51 -12.61
CA SER A 240 20.32 -7.25 -13.22
C SER A 240 19.54 -6.23 -12.39
N GLY A 241 18.62 -5.50 -13.02
CA GLY A 241 17.72 -4.60 -12.31
C GLY A 241 16.96 -5.29 -11.17
N SER A 242 16.55 -6.55 -11.35
CA SER A 242 15.89 -7.34 -10.31
C SER A 242 16.81 -7.69 -9.12
N GLN A 243 18.11 -7.84 -9.35
CA GLN A 243 19.09 -8.06 -8.28
C GLN A 243 19.33 -6.78 -7.45
N LEU A 244 19.27 -5.61 -8.09
CA LEU A 244 19.33 -4.31 -7.44
C LEU A 244 18.03 -4.00 -6.66
N GLY A 245 16.87 -4.41 -7.17
CA GLY A 245 15.57 -4.27 -6.50
C GLY A 245 14.46 -3.90 -7.48
N ALA A 246 13.20 -4.06 -7.07
CA ALA A 246 12.05 -3.85 -7.97
C ALA A 246 12.07 -2.47 -8.66
N ALA A 247 12.47 -1.42 -7.93
CA ALA A 247 12.60 -0.05 -8.43
C ALA A 247 13.70 0.17 -9.48
N TYR A 248 14.66 -0.75 -9.62
CA TYR A 248 15.78 -0.67 -10.57
C TYR A 248 15.60 -1.59 -11.79
N THR A 249 14.45 -2.23 -11.93
CA THR A 249 14.07 -2.92 -13.17
C THR A 249 13.67 -1.90 -14.23
N PHE A 250 13.69 -2.24 -15.52
CA PHE A 250 13.30 -1.29 -16.58
C PHE A 250 11.89 -0.71 -16.36
N PRO A 251 10.84 -1.53 -16.06
CA PRO A 251 9.53 -1.00 -15.69
C PRO A 251 9.54 -0.29 -14.33
N GLY A 252 10.38 -0.74 -13.40
CA GLY A 252 10.55 -0.13 -12.09
C GLY A 252 11.14 1.28 -12.14
N LEU A 253 12.05 1.54 -13.07
CA LEU A 253 12.59 2.87 -13.30
C LEU A 253 11.49 3.85 -13.74
N GLN A 254 10.58 3.41 -14.60
CA GLN A 254 9.42 4.22 -15.00
C GLN A 254 8.44 4.40 -13.83
N LYS A 255 8.04 3.30 -13.18
CA LYS A 255 6.99 3.29 -12.15
C LYS A 255 7.41 3.92 -10.82
N HIS A 256 8.67 3.77 -10.42
CA HIS A 256 9.15 4.10 -9.07
C HIS A 256 10.30 5.10 -9.03
N ARG A 257 10.90 5.46 -10.19
CA ARG A 257 12.02 6.42 -10.27
C ARG A 257 11.77 7.57 -11.25
N GLY A 258 10.55 7.72 -11.75
CA GLY A 258 10.13 8.88 -12.53
C GLY A 258 10.79 8.97 -13.91
N ILE A 259 11.27 7.86 -14.47
CA ILE A 259 11.94 7.84 -15.77
C ILE A 259 10.90 7.75 -16.88
N ASP A 260 10.89 8.72 -17.78
CA ASP A 260 10.00 8.70 -18.95
C ASP A 260 10.58 7.80 -20.05
N TYR A 261 9.75 6.91 -20.60
CA TYR A 261 10.12 6.03 -21.71
C TYR A 261 8.92 5.74 -22.60
N GLN A 262 9.10 6.02 -23.89
CA GLN A 262 8.14 5.74 -24.95
C GLN A 262 8.86 4.99 -26.09
N PRO A 263 8.45 3.73 -26.41
CA PRO A 263 9.17 2.90 -27.40
C PRO A 263 9.39 3.58 -28.75
N GLU A 264 8.35 4.19 -29.32
CA GLU A 264 8.38 4.85 -30.64
C GLU A 264 9.34 6.05 -30.69
N ARG A 265 9.58 6.70 -29.56
CA ARG A 265 10.45 7.88 -29.42
C ARG A 265 11.88 7.49 -29.06
N ASP A 266 12.04 6.50 -28.18
CA ASP A 266 13.28 6.29 -27.43
C ASP A 266 14.08 5.06 -27.89
N ASP A 267 13.45 4.02 -28.46
CA ASP A 267 14.13 2.74 -28.74
C ASP A 267 15.35 2.91 -29.65
N ALA A 268 15.24 3.68 -30.74
CA ALA A 268 16.35 3.92 -31.66
C ALA A 268 17.53 4.65 -30.97
N ARG A 269 17.24 5.56 -30.04
CA ARG A 269 18.28 6.30 -29.29
C ARG A 269 18.92 5.42 -28.23
N ILE A 270 18.14 4.56 -27.58
CA ILE A 270 18.66 3.60 -26.61
C ILE A 270 19.55 2.58 -27.32
N GLU A 271 19.11 1.99 -28.44
CA GLU A 271 19.91 1.05 -29.22
C GLU A 271 21.23 1.68 -29.67
N HIS A 272 21.20 2.94 -30.12
CA HIS A 272 22.43 3.66 -30.48
C HIS A 272 23.38 3.83 -29.28
N LEU A 273 22.88 4.23 -28.11
CA LEU A 273 23.69 4.42 -26.90
C LEU A 273 24.25 3.11 -26.32
N LEU A 274 23.52 2.01 -26.48
CA LEU A 274 23.98 0.68 -26.04
C LEU A 274 25.08 0.12 -26.96
N ASN A 275 25.01 0.41 -28.26
CA ASN A 275 26.01 -0.01 -29.24
C ASN A 275 27.24 0.93 -29.30
N ASN A 276 27.07 2.20 -28.95
CA ASN A 276 28.11 3.23 -28.92
C ASN A 276 28.19 3.87 -27.52
N PRO A 277 28.74 3.17 -26.51
CA PRO A 277 28.81 3.68 -25.15
C PRO A 277 29.75 4.89 -25.04
N VAL A 278 29.36 5.87 -24.22
CA VAL A 278 30.16 7.08 -23.97
C VAL A 278 31.35 6.72 -23.07
N GLY A 279 32.53 6.48 -23.67
CA GLY A 279 33.76 6.09 -22.98
C GLY A 279 34.86 7.18 -23.00
N GLN A 280 35.25 7.58 -21.79
CA GLN A 280 36.31 8.47 -21.31
C GLN A 280 37.45 8.99 -22.24
N ALA A 281 37.76 10.28 -22.02
CA ALA A 281 38.93 11.11 -22.40
C ALA A 281 38.92 11.83 -23.77
N VAL A 282 38.54 13.12 -23.76
CA VAL A 282 39.22 14.18 -24.55
C VAL A 282 39.21 15.49 -23.74
N GLU A 283 40.39 15.91 -23.29
CA GLU A 283 40.70 17.29 -22.89
C GLU A 283 40.67 18.20 -24.14
N SER A 284 39.94 19.31 -24.10
CA SER A 284 40.28 20.66 -24.64
C SER A 284 39.04 21.51 -24.95
N GLU A 285 38.92 22.64 -24.24
CA GLU A 285 38.12 23.85 -24.50
C GLU A 285 38.44 24.53 -25.87
N PRO A 286 37.87 25.71 -26.27
CA PRO A 286 36.64 26.43 -25.88
C PRO A 286 35.86 27.09 -27.07
N LEU A 287 34.63 27.58 -26.85
CA LEU A 287 34.03 28.80 -27.49
C LEU A 287 32.67 29.07 -26.80
N ILE A 288 32.56 29.88 -25.74
CA ILE A 288 32.63 31.35 -25.64
C ILE A 288 31.70 32.10 -26.62
N ASN A 289 30.72 32.78 -26.00
CA ASN A 289 30.01 33.99 -26.41
C ASN A 289 28.91 33.93 -27.48
N ALA A 290 27.67 33.97 -27.00
CA ALA A 290 26.69 34.93 -27.53
C ALA A 290 25.70 35.36 -26.43
N ILE A 291 25.85 36.64 -26.04
CA ILE A 291 24.83 37.52 -25.46
C ILE A 291 24.71 37.49 -23.92
N ALA A 292 25.76 38.05 -23.29
CA ALA A 292 25.52 39.08 -22.26
C ALA A 292 24.78 40.27 -22.90
N HIS A 293 23.87 40.93 -22.18
CA HIS A 293 23.65 42.39 -22.09
C HIS A 293 22.36 42.68 -21.29
N ASN A 294 22.47 42.88 -19.97
CA ASN A 294 22.21 44.20 -19.39
C ASN A 294 22.55 44.25 -17.89
N LYS A 295 23.26 45.31 -17.51
CA LYS A 295 23.85 45.56 -16.20
C LYS A 295 23.62 47.03 -15.87
N ALA A 296 23.03 47.35 -14.73
CA ALA A 296 23.26 48.58 -13.93
C ALA A 296 22.47 48.45 -12.58
N GLN A 297 23.05 48.37 -11.36
CA GLN A 297 23.84 49.33 -10.52
C GLN A 297 22.96 50.46 -9.89
N ILE A 298 22.96 50.87 -8.60
CA ILE A 298 23.67 50.61 -7.30
C ILE A 298 22.75 51.07 -6.08
N PRO A 299 23.17 51.27 -4.79
CA PRO A 299 22.64 50.59 -3.60
C PRO A 299 21.94 51.50 -2.56
N THR A 300 21.37 50.93 -1.48
CA THR A 300 21.34 51.57 -0.15
C THR A 300 21.11 50.54 0.95
N THR A 301 21.83 50.76 2.04
CA THR A 301 22.04 49.95 3.25
C THR A 301 20.79 49.79 4.11
N ASP A 302 20.48 48.55 4.52
CA ASP A 302 20.01 48.21 5.88
C ASP A 302 19.95 46.69 6.07
N GLN A 303 20.91 46.16 6.85
CA GLN A 303 21.07 44.77 7.34
C GLN A 303 20.99 43.65 6.27
N PRO A 304 21.73 42.53 6.38
CA PRO A 304 21.78 41.58 5.26
C PRO A 304 20.45 40.82 5.15
N LYS A 305 19.48 41.37 4.40
CA LYS A 305 18.42 40.60 3.76
C LYS A 305 19.10 39.54 2.93
N LEU A 306 18.88 38.27 3.28
CA LEU A 306 19.44 37.15 2.56
C LEU A 306 19.02 37.24 1.10
N THR A 307 19.97 36.99 0.19
CA THR A 307 19.66 37.04 -1.24
C THR A 307 18.60 35.97 -1.57
N PRO A 308 17.68 36.20 -2.52
CA PRO A 308 16.69 35.20 -2.93
C PRO A 308 17.30 33.83 -3.27
N ASN A 309 18.54 33.82 -3.76
CA ASN A 309 19.31 32.59 -3.97
C ASN A 309 19.63 31.83 -2.68
N HIS A 310 19.97 32.51 -1.60
CA HIS A 310 20.31 31.86 -0.33
C HIS A 310 19.05 31.32 0.38
N ILE A 311 17.91 32.00 0.26
CA ILE A 311 16.63 31.50 0.78
C ILE A 311 16.19 30.24 0.00
N ALA A 312 16.35 30.24 -1.32
CA ALA A 312 16.09 29.06 -2.15
C ALA A 312 17.07 27.90 -1.85
N GLU A 313 18.32 28.20 -1.48
CA GLU A 313 19.30 27.22 -1.03
C GLU A 313 18.95 26.63 0.34
N LEU A 314 18.51 27.46 1.30
CA LEU A 314 18.03 26.99 2.60
C LEU A 314 16.76 26.16 2.48
N TYR A 315 15.82 26.57 1.61
CA TYR A 315 14.64 25.77 1.31
C TYR A 315 15.03 24.41 0.72
N LYS A 316 15.95 24.37 -0.26
CA LYS A 316 16.49 23.11 -0.81
C LYS A 316 17.23 22.27 0.22
N TYR A 317 17.93 22.90 1.16
CA TYR A 317 18.65 22.25 2.24
C TYR A 317 17.69 21.54 3.18
N TYR A 318 16.68 22.25 3.72
CA TYR A 318 15.69 21.64 4.61
C TYR A 318 14.76 20.67 3.87
N SER A 319 14.53 20.85 2.57
CA SER A 319 13.73 19.93 1.78
C SER A 319 14.49 18.68 1.30
N ALA A 320 15.81 18.60 1.54
CA ALA A 320 16.72 17.63 0.92
C ALA A 320 16.28 16.16 1.06
N ASP A 321 15.71 15.81 2.21
CA ASP A 321 15.24 14.44 2.53
C ASP A 321 13.71 14.32 2.58
N LEU A 322 12.98 15.40 2.27
CA LEU A 322 11.52 15.48 2.42
C LEU A 322 10.77 15.42 1.08
N HIS A 323 11.46 15.13 -0.03
CA HIS A 323 10.89 15.10 -1.38
C HIS A 323 9.81 14.01 -1.60
N SER A 324 9.65 13.08 -0.66
CA SER A 324 8.61 12.04 -0.68
C SER A 324 7.28 12.49 -0.07
N LEU A 325 7.26 13.62 0.63
CA LEU A 325 6.05 14.20 1.23
C LEU A 325 5.33 15.09 0.21
N LEU A 326 4.00 15.16 0.33
CA LEU A 326 3.21 16.19 -0.35
C LEU A 326 3.76 17.57 0.02
N VAL A 327 3.73 18.52 -0.91
CA VAL A 327 4.36 19.84 -0.71
C VAL A 327 3.86 20.51 0.58
N THR A 328 2.58 20.35 0.92
CA THR A 328 1.99 20.87 2.16
C THR A 328 2.55 20.22 3.43
N ASP A 329 2.83 18.93 3.43
CA ASP A 329 3.38 18.22 4.59
C ASP A 329 4.90 18.35 4.66
N ARG A 330 5.55 18.42 3.50
CA ARG A 330 6.95 18.79 3.36
C ARG A 330 7.22 20.15 3.99
N ASP A 331 6.39 21.14 3.69
CA ASP A 331 6.65 22.52 4.12
C ASP A 331 6.36 22.73 5.61
N LYS A 332 5.43 21.96 6.20
CA LYS A 332 5.27 21.85 7.67
C LYS A 332 6.53 21.27 8.33
N GLU A 333 7.11 20.24 7.71
CA GLU A 333 8.31 19.58 8.24
C GLU A 333 9.56 20.45 8.04
N ILE A 334 9.66 21.21 6.93
CA ILE A 334 10.69 22.24 6.71
C ILE A 334 10.62 23.32 7.80
N ALA A 335 9.41 23.79 8.13
CA ALA A 335 9.22 24.78 9.19
C ALA A 335 9.71 24.24 10.55
N LEU A 336 9.42 22.98 10.86
CA LEU A 336 9.85 22.31 12.09
C LEU A 336 11.38 22.16 12.15
N LEU A 337 12.01 21.69 11.07
CA LEU A 337 13.46 21.50 10.99
C LEU A 337 14.21 22.84 11.10
N ALA A 338 13.73 23.88 10.43
CA ALA A 338 14.35 25.20 10.47
C ALA A 338 14.27 25.83 11.88
N LEU A 339 13.16 25.62 12.60
CA LEU A 339 13.03 26.06 14.00
C LEU A 339 13.93 25.26 14.96
N LEU A 340 14.09 23.96 14.74
CA LEU A 340 15.03 23.12 15.50
C LEU A 340 16.49 23.54 15.30
N ASP A 341 16.83 24.04 14.11
CA ASP A 341 18.11 24.65 13.78
C ASP A 341 18.25 26.11 14.29
N ASN A 342 17.32 26.56 15.16
CA ASN A 342 17.27 27.89 15.77
C ASN A 342 17.20 29.04 14.75
N GLN A 343 16.56 28.84 13.60
CA GLN A 343 16.25 29.96 12.72
C GLN A 343 15.13 30.83 13.32
N PRO A 344 15.21 32.17 13.25
CA PRO A 344 14.12 33.04 13.70
C PRO A 344 12.84 32.83 12.88
N ASP A 345 11.67 32.93 13.52
CA ASP A 345 10.35 32.70 12.91
C ASP A 345 10.14 33.42 11.56
N GLN A 346 10.52 34.71 11.51
CA GLN A 346 10.46 35.54 10.30
C GLN A 346 11.33 34.99 9.16
N LYS A 347 12.46 34.35 9.49
CA LYS A 347 13.35 33.73 8.51
C LYS A 347 12.82 32.38 8.05
N VAL A 348 12.11 31.64 8.91
CA VAL A 348 11.41 30.42 8.52
C VAL A 348 10.26 30.74 7.57
N GLU A 349 9.50 31.81 7.84
CA GLU A 349 8.48 32.34 6.92
C GLU A 349 9.08 32.62 5.53
N GLU A 350 10.20 33.35 5.48
CA GLU A 350 10.91 33.65 4.23
C GLU A 350 11.37 32.39 3.49
N ILE A 351 11.85 31.35 4.21
CA ILE A 351 12.22 30.06 3.61
C ILE A 351 10.99 29.37 2.98
N LEU A 352 9.85 29.38 3.67
CA LEU A 352 8.63 28.73 3.18
C LEU A 352 8.03 29.43 1.95
N LEU A 353 8.22 30.74 1.82
CA LEU A 353 7.81 31.50 0.63
C LEU A 353 8.59 31.10 -0.63
N ALA A 354 9.76 30.48 -0.49
CA ALA A 354 10.50 29.90 -1.61
C ALA A 354 9.95 28.52 -2.04
N SER A 355 8.91 28.02 -1.38
CA SER A 355 8.24 26.78 -1.75
C SER A 355 7.59 26.87 -3.14
N PRO A 356 7.67 25.80 -3.95
CA PRO A 356 6.93 25.71 -5.20
C PRO A 356 5.40 25.67 -5.02
N ALA A 357 4.87 25.55 -3.78
CA ALA A 357 3.44 25.71 -3.51
C ALA A 357 2.96 27.16 -3.63
N GLY A 358 3.86 28.15 -3.57
CA GLY A 358 3.50 29.57 -3.74
C GLY A 358 2.70 30.15 -2.58
N TRP A 359 3.04 29.77 -1.34
CA TRP A 359 2.38 30.28 -0.13
C TRP A 359 2.37 31.81 -0.04
N THR A 360 1.29 32.36 0.50
CA THR A 360 1.25 33.76 0.95
C THR A 360 1.99 33.91 2.28
N HIS A 361 2.33 35.15 2.67
CA HIS A 361 2.99 35.42 3.96
C HIS A 361 2.13 34.96 5.15
N ASP A 362 0.80 35.13 5.08
CA ASP A 362 -0.10 34.71 6.16
C ASP A 362 -0.18 33.18 6.27
N GLU A 363 -0.16 32.46 5.15
CA GLU A 363 -0.10 30.98 5.14
C GLU A 363 1.26 30.46 5.64
N ALA A 364 2.36 31.10 5.24
CA ALA A 364 3.71 30.75 5.74
C ALA A 364 3.82 30.98 7.25
N LYS A 365 3.26 32.07 7.79
CA LYS A 365 3.16 32.30 9.25
C LYS A 365 2.34 31.22 9.95
N ALA A 366 1.23 30.79 9.35
CA ALA A 366 0.42 29.71 9.91
C ALA A 366 1.20 28.39 10.00
N LEU A 367 1.99 28.06 8.98
CA LEU A 367 2.86 26.88 8.97
C LEU A 367 3.96 26.95 10.06
N VAL A 368 4.58 28.11 10.24
CA VAL A 368 5.55 28.35 11.33
C VAL A 368 4.88 28.16 12.70
N LEU A 369 3.68 28.70 12.89
CA LEU A 369 2.97 28.60 14.16
C LEU A 369 2.53 27.16 14.47
N ILE A 370 2.11 26.40 13.45
CA ILE A 370 1.82 24.96 13.57
C ILE A 370 3.08 24.19 14.02
N ALA A 371 4.23 24.52 13.45
CA ALA A 371 5.50 23.90 13.84
C ALA A 371 5.92 24.26 15.27
N LEU A 372 5.75 25.52 15.69
CA LEU A 372 5.99 25.97 17.07
C LEU A 372 5.07 25.26 18.08
N LEU A 373 3.79 25.09 17.76
CA LEU A 373 2.84 24.34 18.59
C LEU A 373 3.25 22.88 18.76
N ARG A 374 3.73 22.25 17.68
CA ARG A 374 4.24 20.88 17.72
C ARG A 374 5.48 20.76 18.62
N LEU A 375 6.40 21.73 18.55
CA LEU A 375 7.57 21.80 19.44
C LEU A 375 7.18 22.04 20.90
N ALA A 376 6.23 22.94 21.15
CA ALA A 376 5.72 23.23 22.49
C ALA A 376 5.01 22.02 23.10
N SER A 377 4.20 21.30 22.31
CA SER A 377 3.51 20.07 22.74
C SER A 377 4.51 18.96 23.08
N ASN A 378 5.54 18.76 22.25
CA ASN A 378 6.60 17.79 22.52
C ASN A 378 7.39 18.15 23.80
N LYS A 379 7.79 19.41 23.97
CA LYS A 379 8.46 19.88 25.19
C LYS A 379 7.58 19.78 26.44
N GLN A 380 6.28 20.05 26.31
CA GLN A 380 5.32 19.93 27.40
C GLN A 380 5.11 18.45 27.79
N GLN A 381 5.08 17.53 26.83
CA GLN A 381 5.06 16.09 27.09
C GLN A 381 6.34 15.61 27.79
N GLU A 382 7.51 16.13 27.42
CA GLU A 382 8.77 15.84 28.11
C GLU A 382 8.81 16.40 29.54
N ARG A 383 8.27 17.61 29.77
CA ARG A 383 8.15 18.22 31.11
C ARG A 383 7.14 17.51 32.01
N ILE A 384 6.01 17.06 31.47
CA ILE A 384 5.02 16.24 32.18
C ILE A 384 5.64 14.89 32.57
N LYS A 385 6.40 14.25 31.66
CA LYS A 385 7.19 13.06 31.98
C LYS A 385 8.27 13.31 33.04
N ALA A 386 8.79 14.54 33.13
CA ALA A 386 9.75 14.98 34.14
C ALA A 386 9.09 15.55 35.43
N GLY A 387 7.77 15.54 35.56
CA GLY A 387 7.05 15.94 36.77
C GLY A 387 6.85 17.45 36.98
N VAL A 388 6.97 18.27 35.93
CA VAL A 388 6.80 19.74 35.99
C VAL A 388 5.51 20.17 35.28
N ALA A 389 4.70 21.05 35.89
CA ALA A 389 3.45 21.56 35.30
C ALA A 389 3.69 22.55 34.14
N GLY A 390 2.85 22.52 33.10
CA GLY A 390 3.06 23.26 31.84
C GLY A 390 1.98 24.30 31.50
N GLU A 391 2.41 25.49 31.07
CA GLU A 391 1.56 26.66 30.73
C GLU A 391 1.74 27.19 29.28
N GLU A 392 2.76 26.74 28.53
CA GLU A 392 3.21 27.38 27.27
C GLU A 392 2.32 27.09 26.04
N VAL A 393 1.71 25.89 25.93
CA VAL A 393 0.90 25.51 24.74
C VAL A 393 -0.36 26.39 24.62
N GLN A 394 -0.96 26.80 25.74
CA GLN A 394 -2.20 27.60 25.76
C GLN A 394 -2.02 29.02 25.21
N HIS A 395 -0.81 29.61 25.31
CA HIS A 395 -0.54 30.96 24.78
C HIS A 395 -0.45 30.97 23.25
N LEU A 396 0.25 29.99 22.67
CA LEU A 396 0.44 29.84 21.22
C LEU A 396 -0.86 29.42 20.51
N GLU A 397 -1.68 28.57 21.14
CA GLU A 397 -3.02 28.23 20.63
C GLU A 397 -3.94 29.46 20.59
N LYS A 398 -3.80 30.35 21.57
CA LYS A 398 -4.54 31.61 21.64
C LYS A 398 -4.11 32.59 20.54
N GLU A 399 -2.81 32.69 20.24
CA GLU A 399 -2.30 33.45 19.09
C GLU A 399 -2.82 32.93 17.74
N LEU A 400 -2.91 31.60 17.58
CA LEU A 400 -3.46 30.98 16.36
C LEU A 400 -4.96 31.30 16.19
N SER A 401 -5.70 31.38 17.31
CA SER A 401 -7.11 31.80 17.33
C SER A 401 -7.32 33.30 17.04
N LEU A 402 -6.38 34.16 17.43
CA LEU A 402 -6.45 35.62 17.24
C LEU A 402 -6.13 36.03 15.78
N ASN A 403 -5.14 35.39 15.15
CA ASN A 403 -4.71 35.73 13.78
C ASN A 403 -5.62 35.16 12.67
N TYR A 404 -6.45 34.16 12.97
CA TYR A 404 -7.47 33.61 12.05
C TYR A 404 -8.89 34.15 12.30
N SER A 405 -8.99 35.36 12.85
CA SER A 405 -10.27 36.06 12.99
C SER A 405 -10.73 36.63 11.64
N VAL A 406 -11.28 35.78 10.77
CA VAL A 406 -12.16 36.27 9.70
C VAL A 406 -13.42 36.79 10.37
N SER A 407 -13.57 38.11 10.37
CA SER A 407 -14.74 38.82 10.85
C SER A 407 -16.02 38.30 10.18
N SER A 408 -16.93 37.77 10.99
CA SER A 408 -18.37 37.84 10.73
C SER A 408 -19.11 38.19 12.02
N PRO A 409 -20.25 38.91 11.93
CA PRO A 409 -20.77 39.70 13.03
C PRO A 409 -21.52 38.84 14.06
N ALA A 410 -21.72 39.47 15.22
CA ALA A 410 -22.29 38.96 16.45
C ALA A 410 -23.57 38.09 16.35
N SER A 411 -23.58 37.08 17.22
CA SER A 411 -24.69 36.62 18.07
C SER A 411 -25.99 36.10 17.40
N SER A 412 -26.17 34.77 17.40
CA SER A 412 -27.24 34.11 18.17
C SER A 412 -27.08 32.58 18.11
N ALA A 413 -27.66 31.90 19.10
CA ALA A 413 -27.40 30.53 19.52
C ALA A 413 -27.83 29.41 18.53
N ASP A 414 -27.26 28.23 18.79
CA ASP A 414 -27.60 26.88 18.32
C ASP A 414 -27.08 26.38 16.95
N LEU A 415 -26.58 25.12 17.02
CA LEU A 415 -26.17 24.15 15.98
C LEU A 415 -24.71 24.21 15.49
N ALA A 416 -23.99 23.10 15.71
CA ALA A 416 -22.68 22.82 15.12
C ALA A 416 -22.77 22.82 13.58
N PRO A 417 -21.73 23.31 12.85
CA PRO A 417 -21.77 23.32 11.39
C PRO A 417 -21.71 21.88 10.83
N PRO A 418 -22.48 21.57 9.78
CA PRO A 418 -22.48 20.25 9.14
C PRO A 418 -21.12 19.96 8.48
N ALA A 419 -20.73 18.68 8.48
CA ALA A 419 -19.52 18.20 7.81
C ALA A 419 -19.49 18.62 6.34
N LEU A 420 -18.31 18.99 5.82
CA LEU A 420 -18.12 19.32 4.42
C LEU A 420 -18.54 18.13 3.53
N PRO A 421 -19.30 18.34 2.45
CA PRO A 421 -19.78 17.26 1.60
C PRO A 421 -18.63 16.58 0.85
N PHE A 422 -18.69 15.25 0.75
CA PHE A 422 -17.72 14.42 0.03
C PHE A 422 -17.49 14.91 -1.40
N THR A 423 -16.23 15.05 -1.79
CA THR A 423 -15.82 15.38 -3.16
C THR A 423 -15.20 14.15 -3.84
N PRO A 424 -15.82 13.61 -4.90
CA PRO A 424 -15.29 12.43 -5.57
C PRO A 424 -14.07 12.74 -6.47
N PRO A 425 -13.25 11.73 -6.84
CA PRO A 425 -12.15 11.89 -7.79
C PRO A 425 -12.62 12.55 -9.09
N PRO A 426 -11.82 13.42 -9.73
CA PRO A 426 -12.23 14.08 -10.97
C PRO A 426 -12.45 13.07 -12.10
N GLU A 427 -13.62 13.12 -12.75
CA GLU A 427 -13.93 12.34 -13.95
C GLU A 427 -13.15 12.87 -15.16
N ASP A 428 -12.54 11.96 -15.93
CA ASP A 428 -12.04 12.27 -17.27
C ASP A 428 -13.12 11.92 -18.31
N GLU A 429 -13.95 12.92 -18.66
CA GLU A 429 -15.07 12.73 -19.60
C GLU A 429 -14.60 12.28 -20.99
N SER A 430 -13.36 12.62 -21.39
CA SER A 430 -12.79 12.22 -22.67
C SER A 430 -12.59 10.71 -22.77
N LYS A 431 -12.51 10.02 -21.62
CA LYS A 431 -12.29 8.58 -21.48
C LYS A 431 -13.57 7.79 -21.18
N ARG A 432 -14.77 8.36 -21.33
CA ARG A 432 -16.03 7.62 -21.15
C ARG A 432 -16.12 6.33 -21.97
N ARG A 433 -15.57 6.32 -23.18
CA ARG A 433 -15.51 5.12 -24.04
C ARG A 433 -14.57 4.04 -23.48
N VAL A 434 -13.55 4.42 -22.71
CA VAL A 434 -12.61 3.50 -22.08
C VAL A 434 -13.31 2.70 -20.98
N LEU A 435 -14.12 3.35 -20.14
CA LEU A 435 -14.95 2.65 -19.16
C LEU A 435 -15.85 1.62 -19.85
N GLN A 436 -16.57 2.08 -20.88
CA GLN A 436 -17.53 1.26 -21.59
C GLN A 436 -16.84 0.05 -22.21
N TYR A 437 -15.70 0.25 -22.87
CA TYR A 437 -14.89 -0.84 -23.39
C TYR A 437 -14.42 -1.79 -22.29
N TYR A 438 -13.91 -1.27 -21.17
CA TYR A 438 -13.41 -2.09 -20.08
C TYR A 438 -14.51 -2.97 -19.46
N LEU A 439 -15.63 -2.39 -19.06
CA LEU A 439 -16.71 -3.13 -18.41
C LEU A 439 -17.40 -4.10 -19.37
N THR A 440 -17.59 -3.72 -20.65
CA THR A 440 -18.23 -4.61 -21.62
C THR A 440 -17.29 -5.69 -22.14
N GLN A 441 -16.13 -5.33 -22.65
CA GLN A 441 -15.25 -6.25 -23.38
C GLN A 441 -14.37 -7.07 -22.45
N LYS A 442 -13.86 -6.47 -21.36
CA LYS A 442 -12.99 -7.19 -20.43
C LYS A 442 -13.74 -7.85 -19.27
N ARG A 443 -14.87 -7.26 -18.84
CA ARG A 443 -15.63 -7.75 -17.68
C ARG A 443 -16.96 -8.40 -18.06
N GLY A 444 -17.38 -8.38 -19.33
CA GLY A 444 -18.60 -9.04 -19.79
C GLY A 444 -19.90 -8.36 -19.33
N ILE A 445 -19.84 -7.16 -18.75
CA ILE A 445 -21.01 -6.44 -18.23
C ILE A 445 -21.69 -5.69 -19.39
N SER A 446 -22.99 -5.89 -19.59
CA SER A 446 -23.68 -5.35 -20.76
C SER A 446 -23.82 -3.81 -20.72
N ASN A 447 -23.97 -3.19 -21.90
CA ASN A 447 -24.29 -1.76 -22.00
C ASN A 447 -25.57 -1.37 -21.25
N TYR A 448 -26.50 -2.32 -21.07
CA TYR A 448 -27.71 -2.11 -20.29
C TYR A 448 -27.41 -1.71 -18.83
N LEU A 449 -26.33 -2.22 -18.23
CA LEU A 449 -25.89 -1.84 -16.89
C LEU A 449 -24.85 -0.70 -16.92
N VAL A 450 -23.98 -0.66 -17.92
CA VAL A 450 -22.89 0.34 -18.00
C VAL A 450 -23.41 1.74 -18.34
N GLU A 451 -24.36 1.88 -19.25
CA GLU A 451 -24.85 3.21 -19.66
C GLU A 451 -25.56 3.97 -18.53
N PRO A 452 -26.47 3.36 -17.74
CA PRO A 452 -27.06 4.03 -16.59
C PRO A 452 -26.03 4.38 -15.52
N LEU A 453 -25.05 3.48 -15.29
CA LEU A 453 -23.95 3.71 -14.34
C LEU A 453 -23.16 4.98 -14.68
N GLN A 454 -22.85 5.19 -15.97
CA GLN A 454 -22.17 6.39 -16.47
C GLN A 454 -23.07 7.62 -16.40
N ARG A 455 -24.31 7.52 -16.90
CA ARG A 455 -25.25 8.65 -16.95
C ARG A 455 -25.54 9.24 -15.57
N GLN A 456 -25.56 8.39 -14.55
CA GLN A 456 -25.80 8.80 -13.16
C GLN A 456 -24.51 9.25 -12.45
N GLY A 457 -23.34 9.20 -13.10
CA GLY A 457 -22.05 9.55 -12.51
C GLY A 457 -21.66 8.62 -11.36
N LEU A 458 -22.05 7.34 -11.45
CA LEU A 458 -21.80 6.32 -10.43
C LEU A 458 -20.63 5.41 -10.77
N GLY A 459 -20.20 5.43 -12.03
CA GLY A 459 -19.02 4.74 -12.53
C GLY A 459 -18.37 5.57 -13.63
N TYR A 460 -17.08 5.86 -13.51
CA TYR A 460 -16.32 6.63 -14.51
C TYR A 460 -14.83 6.27 -14.48
N ILE A 461 -14.05 6.88 -15.37
CA ILE A 461 -12.59 6.75 -15.41
C ILE A 461 -11.97 8.03 -14.87
N ASP A 462 -11.01 7.90 -13.95
CA ASP A 462 -10.22 9.05 -13.47
C ASP A 462 -9.06 9.37 -14.44
N GLN A 463 -8.31 10.44 -14.13
CA GLN A 463 -7.17 10.88 -14.94
C GLN A 463 -6.05 9.82 -15.03
N GLN A 464 -5.98 8.90 -14.06
CA GLN A 464 -5.00 7.81 -13.98
C GLN A 464 -5.49 6.52 -14.65
N GLU A 465 -6.62 6.54 -15.37
CA GLU A 465 -7.22 5.39 -16.03
C GLU A 465 -7.75 4.29 -15.08
N ASN A 466 -8.03 4.64 -13.83
CA ASN A 466 -8.72 3.76 -12.90
C ASN A 466 -10.24 3.86 -13.10
N VAL A 467 -10.94 2.76 -12.85
CA VAL A 467 -12.40 2.78 -12.76
C VAL A 467 -12.80 3.22 -11.37
N VAL A 468 -13.53 4.33 -11.27
CA VAL A 468 -14.06 4.86 -10.03
C VAL A 468 -15.53 4.48 -9.91
N PHE A 469 -15.90 3.88 -8.78
CA PHE A 469 -17.27 3.55 -8.41
C PHE A 469 -17.71 4.40 -7.21
N ILE A 470 -18.80 5.14 -7.33
CA ILE A 470 -19.27 6.04 -6.26
C ILE A 470 -20.08 5.28 -5.21
N LYS A 471 -19.70 5.45 -3.94
CA LYS A 471 -20.45 5.05 -2.76
C LYS A 471 -21.52 6.10 -2.43
N ARG A 472 -22.70 5.64 -2.06
CA ARG A 472 -23.83 6.49 -1.67
C ARG A 472 -24.45 5.98 -0.40
N ASP A 473 -24.96 6.90 0.41
CA ASP A 473 -25.88 6.57 1.49
C ASP A 473 -27.20 6.01 0.92
N LEU A 474 -28.10 5.58 1.81
CA LEU A 474 -29.41 5.03 1.41
C LEU A 474 -30.34 6.08 0.78
N ASN A 475 -30.08 7.37 0.99
CA ASN A 475 -30.80 8.49 0.42
C ASN A 475 -30.29 8.88 -0.97
N GLY A 476 -29.14 8.34 -1.38
CA GLY A 476 -28.49 8.60 -2.66
C GLY A 476 -27.41 9.69 -2.62
N SER A 477 -27.13 10.29 -1.46
CA SER A 477 -26.05 11.26 -1.30
C SER A 477 -24.71 10.56 -1.48
N LYS A 478 -23.80 11.17 -2.24
CA LYS A 478 -22.46 10.63 -2.43
C LYS A 478 -21.69 10.74 -1.12
N SER A 479 -21.13 9.64 -0.64
CA SER A 479 -20.41 9.58 0.63
C SER A 479 -18.99 9.04 0.50
N GLY A 480 -18.64 8.43 -0.64
CA GLY A 480 -17.31 7.92 -0.87
C GLY A 480 -17.08 7.42 -2.29
N ALA A 481 -15.91 6.86 -2.54
CA ALA A 481 -15.58 6.23 -3.81
C ALA A 481 -14.66 5.02 -3.64
N LEU A 482 -14.85 4.03 -4.51
CA LEU A 482 -14.03 2.85 -4.65
C LEU A 482 -13.29 2.93 -5.99
N VAL A 483 -11.96 2.89 -5.95
CA VAL A 483 -11.06 3.03 -7.10
C VAL A 483 -10.52 1.66 -7.49
N TRP A 484 -10.67 1.30 -8.76
CA TRP A 484 -10.25 0.03 -9.32
C TRP A 484 -9.17 0.26 -10.38
N ASP A 485 -7.96 -0.20 -10.11
CA ASP A 485 -6.84 -0.09 -11.04
C ASP A 485 -7.04 -1.02 -12.24
N THR A 486 -7.11 -0.47 -13.45
CA THR A 486 -7.35 -1.24 -14.69
C THR A 486 -6.08 -1.88 -15.25
N HIS A 487 -4.91 -1.46 -14.78
CA HIS A 487 -3.59 -1.86 -15.23
C HIS A 487 -2.96 -2.93 -14.33
N CYS A 488 -3.44 -3.06 -13.10
CA CYS A 488 -3.06 -4.12 -12.18
C CYS A 488 -3.72 -5.48 -12.52
N GLN A 489 -2.95 -6.56 -12.34
CA GLN A 489 -3.44 -7.94 -12.54
C GLN A 489 -4.12 -8.51 -11.29
N ASP A 490 -3.93 -7.90 -10.13
CA ASP A 490 -4.75 -8.21 -8.97
C ASP A 490 -6.06 -7.42 -9.11
N ASN A 491 -7.18 -8.14 -9.20
CA ASN A 491 -8.54 -7.59 -9.30
C ASN A 491 -8.93 -6.84 -8.00
N ARG A 492 -8.18 -5.82 -7.59
CA ARG A 492 -8.33 -5.13 -6.31
C ARG A 492 -8.98 -3.77 -6.49
N CYS A 493 -9.91 -3.50 -5.57
CA CYS A 493 -10.54 -2.20 -5.39
C CYS A 493 -9.99 -1.56 -4.11
N THR A 494 -9.71 -0.26 -4.15
CA THR A 494 -9.18 0.53 -3.02
C THR A 494 -10.11 1.69 -2.73
N GLU A 495 -10.33 2.01 -1.46
CA GLU A 495 -11.18 3.14 -1.08
C GLU A 495 -10.45 4.48 -1.27
N TYR A 496 -11.18 5.50 -1.73
CA TYR A 496 -10.65 6.84 -1.94
C TYR A 496 -10.51 7.61 -0.61
N LEU A 497 -9.45 8.41 -0.48
CA LEU A 497 -9.00 8.99 0.80
C LEU A 497 -10.06 9.82 1.53
N ASP A 498 -10.86 10.60 0.79
CA ASP A 498 -11.88 11.50 1.37
C ASP A 498 -13.24 10.81 1.59
N SER A 499 -13.33 9.49 1.41
CA SER A 499 -14.57 8.75 1.62
C SER A 499 -14.94 8.71 3.10
N ASP A 500 -16.22 8.95 3.39
CA ASP A 500 -16.82 8.60 4.67
C ASP A 500 -16.89 7.08 4.78
N ARG A 501 -16.10 6.55 5.71
CA ARG A 501 -15.99 5.11 5.97
C ARG A 501 -17.09 4.60 6.89
N SER A 502 -17.84 5.51 7.50
CA SER A 502 -18.91 5.22 8.44
C SER A 502 -20.29 5.17 7.78
N GLU A 503 -20.47 5.76 6.60
CA GLU A 503 -21.75 5.70 5.88
C GLU A 503 -21.62 5.61 4.34
N GLY A 504 -22.34 4.64 3.76
CA GLY A 504 -22.59 4.52 2.33
C GLY A 504 -21.83 3.42 1.59
N TRP A 505 -22.40 2.98 0.47
CA TRP A 505 -22.00 1.77 -0.26
C TRP A 505 -22.13 1.97 -1.76
N PHE A 506 -21.37 1.19 -2.53
CA PHE A 506 -21.72 1.01 -3.93
C PHE A 506 -22.90 0.05 -4.02
N HIS A 507 -24.01 0.51 -4.60
CA HIS A 507 -25.17 -0.34 -4.82
C HIS A 507 -25.94 0.02 -6.09
N LEU A 508 -26.61 -0.95 -6.70
CA LEU A 508 -27.56 -0.74 -7.80
C LEU A 508 -28.89 -1.46 -7.50
N LYS A 509 -29.97 -1.01 -8.15
CA LYS A 509 -31.32 -1.55 -7.98
C LYS A 509 -31.90 -1.91 -9.35
N LEU A 510 -32.46 -3.11 -9.49
CA LEU A 510 -33.07 -3.61 -10.72
C LEU A 510 -34.42 -4.29 -10.43
N GLY A 511 -35.29 -4.36 -11.44
CA GLY A 511 -36.63 -4.91 -11.30
C GLY A 511 -37.57 -3.95 -10.55
N GLY A 512 -38.88 -4.11 -10.76
CA GLY A 512 -39.92 -3.24 -10.17
C GLY A 512 -39.81 -1.77 -10.60
N GLU A 513 -40.69 -0.96 -10.05
CA GLU A 513 -40.71 0.49 -10.22
C GLU A 513 -39.67 1.20 -9.34
N ALA A 514 -39.39 2.47 -9.64
CA ALA A 514 -38.34 3.23 -8.95
C ALA A 514 -38.54 3.30 -7.42
N GLU A 515 -39.80 3.42 -6.99
CA GLU A 515 -40.25 3.61 -5.61
C GLU A 515 -40.61 2.31 -4.87
N ASP A 516 -40.57 1.17 -5.57
CA ASP A 516 -40.87 -0.12 -4.94
C ASP A 516 -39.92 -0.42 -3.78
N LYS A 517 -40.47 -1.02 -2.72
CA LYS A 517 -39.67 -1.49 -1.59
C LYS A 517 -38.71 -2.58 -2.05
N ILE A 518 -37.49 -2.56 -1.52
CA ILE A 518 -36.50 -3.59 -1.83
C ILE A 518 -36.95 -4.91 -1.19
N GLU A 519 -37.17 -5.93 -2.02
CA GLU A 519 -37.62 -7.26 -1.57
C GLU A 519 -36.49 -8.28 -1.52
N ARG A 520 -35.43 -8.08 -2.32
CA ARG A 520 -34.28 -8.98 -2.40
C ARG A 520 -32.97 -8.18 -2.41
N VAL A 521 -31.96 -8.65 -1.68
CA VAL A 521 -30.62 -8.04 -1.64
C VAL A 521 -29.56 -9.11 -1.91
N PHE A 522 -28.55 -8.76 -2.69
CA PHE A 522 -27.30 -9.49 -2.80
C PHE A 522 -26.14 -8.64 -2.28
N LEU A 523 -25.41 -9.18 -1.31
CA LEU A 523 -24.20 -8.58 -0.74
C LEU A 523 -22.97 -9.22 -1.41
N CYS A 524 -22.12 -8.41 -2.03
CA CYS A 524 -21.05 -8.85 -2.92
C CYS A 524 -19.68 -8.32 -2.46
N SER A 525 -18.60 -8.99 -2.87
CA SER A 525 -17.22 -8.60 -2.51
C SER A 525 -16.74 -7.31 -3.18
N SER A 526 -17.32 -6.91 -4.32
CA SER A 526 -16.89 -5.73 -5.07
C SER A 526 -17.99 -5.16 -5.97
N PRO A 527 -17.84 -3.90 -6.46
CA PRO A 527 -18.74 -3.33 -7.47
C PRO A 527 -18.82 -4.15 -8.75
N ILE A 528 -17.71 -4.74 -9.20
CA ILE A 528 -17.68 -5.58 -10.41
C ILE A 528 -18.44 -6.88 -10.18
N ASP A 529 -18.30 -7.50 -9.00
CA ASP A 529 -19.07 -8.70 -8.65
C ASP A 529 -20.57 -8.38 -8.52
N ALA A 530 -20.93 -7.23 -7.95
CA ALA A 530 -22.32 -6.77 -7.88
C ALA A 530 -22.93 -6.56 -9.28
N LEU A 531 -22.20 -5.93 -10.20
CA LEU A 531 -22.62 -5.76 -11.60
C LEU A 531 -22.69 -7.10 -12.34
N SER A 532 -21.74 -8.00 -12.07
CA SER A 532 -21.68 -9.30 -12.73
C SER A 532 -22.82 -10.22 -12.28
N LEU A 533 -23.13 -10.22 -10.99
CA LEU A 533 -24.28 -10.94 -10.45
C LEU A 533 -25.60 -10.37 -10.94
N ALA A 534 -25.71 -9.05 -11.07
CA ALA A 534 -26.86 -8.41 -11.68
C ALA A 534 -27.09 -8.84 -13.14
N GLU A 535 -26.00 -8.94 -13.92
CA GLU A 535 -26.04 -9.45 -15.29
C GLU A 535 -26.49 -10.92 -15.34
N ILE A 536 -25.97 -11.77 -14.45
CA ILE A 536 -26.37 -13.18 -14.33
C ILE A 536 -27.85 -13.31 -13.94
N ASP A 537 -28.36 -12.50 -13.01
CA ASP A 537 -29.77 -12.52 -12.61
C ASP A 537 -30.70 -12.09 -13.76
N ILE A 538 -30.28 -11.09 -14.55
CA ILE A 538 -30.99 -10.68 -15.78
C ILE A 538 -31.07 -11.83 -16.78
N GLN A 539 -29.95 -12.52 -17.02
CA GLN A 539 -29.90 -13.67 -17.94
C GLN A 539 -30.77 -14.83 -17.45
N GLY A 540 -30.71 -15.13 -16.15
CA GLY A 540 -31.51 -16.18 -15.52
C GLY A 540 -33.02 -15.95 -15.64
N HIS A 541 -33.45 -14.69 -15.57
CA HIS A 541 -34.86 -14.30 -15.72
C HIS A 541 -35.27 -13.94 -17.16
N LYS A 542 -34.34 -13.97 -18.13
CA LYS A 542 -34.55 -13.51 -19.51
C LYS A 542 -35.10 -12.07 -19.57
N GLY A 543 -34.63 -11.20 -18.68
CA GLY A 543 -35.16 -9.86 -18.50
C GLY A 543 -34.88 -9.34 -17.09
N GLN A 544 -35.54 -8.25 -16.70
CA GLN A 544 -35.34 -7.69 -15.37
C GLN A 544 -35.74 -8.69 -14.26
N PRO A 545 -35.12 -8.58 -13.07
CA PRO A 545 -35.54 -9.33 -11.89
C PRO A 545 -37.04 -9.15 -11.59
N PRO A 546 -37.76 -10.21 -11.16
CA PRO A 546 -39.21 -10.16 -10.96
C PRO A 546 -39.66 -9.29 -9.78
N VAL A 547 -38.73 -8.99 -8.87
CA VAL A 547 -38.94 -8.15 -7.69
C VAL A 547 -37.83 -7.12 -7.60
N ARG A 548 -38.10 -6.01 -6.92
CA ARG A 548 -37.10 -4.96 -6.67
C ARG A 548 -35.91 -5.54 -5.93
N THR A 549 -34.79 -5.67 -6.64
CA THR A 549 -33.58 -6.34 -6.17
C THR A 549 -32.43 -5.35 -6.09
N MET A 550 -31.76 -5.30 -4.94
CA MET A 550 -30.56 -4.50 -4.72
C MET A 550 -29.31 -5.37 -4.77
N TYR A 551 -28.26 -4.88 -5.44
CA TYR A 551 -26.92 -5.47 -5.46
C TYR A 551 -25.99 -4.48 -4.81
N MET A 552 -25.30 -4.88 -3.74
CA MET A 552 -24.49 -4.00 -2.92
C MET A 552 -23.10 -4.59 -2.72
N ALA A 553 -22.06 -3.80 -2.98
CA ALA A 553 -20.71 -4.15 -2.62
C ALA A 553 -20.48 -3.85 -1.13
N VAL A 554 -19.93 -4.82 -0.41
CA VAL A 554 -19.57 -4.68 1.01
C VAL A 554 -18.06 -4.62 1.09
N ASP A 555 -17.57 -3.44 1.43
CA ASP A 555 -16.18 -3.10 1.69
C ASP A 555 -15.81 -3.38 3.16
N ASP A 556 -16.70 -3.06 4.09
CA ASP A 556 -16.56 -3.35 5.52
C ASP A 556 -17.84 -4.00 6.09
N PRO A 557 -17.78 -5.25 6.59
CA PRO A 557 -18.93 -5.91 7.22
C PRO A 557 -19.40 -5.24 8.52
N ASP A 558 -18.56 -4.41 9.14
CA ASP A 558 -18.94 -3.66 10.34
C ASP A 558 -19.82 -2.45 10.01
N ASN A 559 -19.65 -1.87 8.84
CA ASN A 559 -20.45 -0.76 8.34
C ASN A 559 -21.60 -1.24 7.43
N LEU A 560 -22.39 -2.22 7.87
CA LEU A 560 -23.59 -2.61 7.13
C LEU A 560 -24.81 -1.80 7.58
N PRO A 561 -25.76 -1.46 6.69
CA PRO A 561 -27.02 -0.83 7.05
C PRO A 561 -27.97 -1.87 7.66
N VAL A 562 -27.60 -2.42 8.82
CA VAL A 562 -28.25 -3.58 9.45
C VAL A 562 -29.73 -3.32 9.73
N GLU A 563 -30.12 -2.10 10.10
CA GLU A 563 -31.53 -1.76 10.35
C GLU A 563 -32.40 -1.88 9.09
N LEU A 564 -31.89 -1.44 7.94
CA LEU A 564 -32.58 -1.61 6.66
C LEU A 564 -32.62 -3.11 6.28
N LEU A 565 -31.48 -3.78 6.37
CA LEU A 565 -31.32 -5.16 5.91
C LEU A 565 -32.13 -6.15 6.75
N ARG A 566 -32.29 -5.92 8.06
CA ARG A 566 -33.13 -6.76 8.94
C ARG A 566 -34.58 -6.87 8.48
N ASN A 567 -35.11 -5.83 7.83
CA ASN A 567 -36.48 -5.81 7.33
C ASN A 567 -36.66 -6.51 5.97
N ILE A 568 -35.58 -7.01 5.37
CA ILE A 568 -35.59 -7.67 4.06
C ILE A 568 -35.50 -9.18 4.25
N SER A 569 -36.48 -9.91 3.72
CA SER A 569 -36.64 -11.36 3.94
C SER A 569 -35.74 -12.22 3.06
N ARG A 570 -35.22 -11.68 1.94
CA ARG A 570 -34.41 -12.42 0.97
C ARG A 570 -33.04 -11.76 0.79
N ILE A 571 -32.06 -12.19 1.59
CA ILE A 571 -30.68 -11.71 1.51
C ILE A 571 -29.76 -12.85 1.07
N GLY A 572 -29.09 -12.66 -0.06
CA GLY A 572 -28.02 -13.53 -0.54
C GLY A 572 -26.65 -12.96 -0.20
N LEU A 573 -25.84 -13.72 0.53
CA LEU A 573 -24.42 -13.40 0.73
C LEU A 573 -23.65 -13.97 -0.46
N ALA A 574 -23.45 -13.12 -1.47
CA ALA A 574 -22.84 -13.45 -2.74
C ALA A 574 -21.36 -13.03 -2.76
N PHE A 575 -20.63 -13.33 -1.69
CA PHE A 575 -19.20 -13.09 -1.61
C PHE A 575 -18.41 -14.12 -2.42
N ASN A 576 -17.23 -13.70 -2.89
CA ASN A 576 -16.28 -14.52 -3.62
C ASN A 576 -15.98 -15.83 -2.90
N ASN A 577 -15.69 -16.88 -3.68
CA ASN A 577 -15.36 -18.20 -3.14
C ASN A 577 -13.87 -18.26 -2.79
N ASP A 578 -13.44 -17.36 -1.91
CA ASP A 578 -12.12 -17.28 -1.33
C ASP A 578 -12.22 -17.14 0.20
N ASP A 579 -11.09 -17.27 0.90
CA ASP A 579 -11.07 -17.24 2.36
C ASP A 579 -11.69 -15.95 2.93
N LEU A 580 -11.41 -14.80 2.29
CA LEU A 580 -11.96 -13.50 2.71
C LEU A 580 -13.47 -13.45 2.52
N GLY A 581 -13.99 -13.85 1.36
CA GLY A 581 -15.43 -13.91 1.11
C GLY A 581 -16.14 -14.91 2.03
N ASN A 582 -15.47 -16.00 2.41
CA ASN A 582 -15.96 -16.96 3.39
C ASN A 582 -16.04 -16.38 4.80
N GLU A 583 -14.98 -15.74 5.27
CA GLU A 583 -14.95 -15.06 6.57
C GLU A 583 -15.98 -13.91 6.63
N THR A 584 -16.01 -13.04 5.62
CA THR A 584 -16.97 -11.92 5.54
C THR A 584 -18.40 -12.45 5.57
N SER A 585 -18.69 -13.57 4.89
CA SER A 585 -20.02 -14.18 4.93
C SER A 585 -20.44 -14.59 6.33
N LEU A 586 -19.52 -15.16 7.12
CA LEU A 586 -19.82 -15.57 8.50
C LEU A 586 -20.12 -14.34 9.36
N VAL A 587 -19.29 -13.30 9.29
CA VAL A 587 -19.48 -12.05 10.04
C VAL A 587 -20.81 -11.38 9.67
N VAL A 588 -21.13 -11.29 8.37
CA VAL A 588 -22.41 -10.73 7.93
C VAL A 588 -23.58 -11.59 8.39
N GLN A 589 -23.44 -12.92 8.36
CA GLN A 589 -24.49 -13.86 8.77
C GLN A 589 -24.78 -13.78 10.28
N GLU A 590 -23.78 -13.47 11.11
CA GLU A 590 -23.99 -13.18 12.54
C GLU A 590 -24.86 -11.92 12.74
N LYS A 591 -24.63 -10.86 11.95
CA LYS A 591 -25.41 -9.62 12.00
C LYS A 591 -26.80 -9.75 11.37
N LEU A 592 -26.93 -10.62 10.36
CA LEU A 592 -28.13 -10.88 9.56
C LEU A 592 -28.41 -12.39 9.47
N PRO A 593 -28.96 -13.02 10.52
CA PRO A 593 -29.16 -14.47 10.56
C PRO A 593 -30.08 -15.03 9.46
N GLN A 594 -30.96 -14.20 8.90
CA GLN A 594 -31.84 -14.56 7.78
C GLN A 594 -31.11 -14.64 6.43
N ALA A 595 -29.89 -14.12 6.34
CA ALA A 595 -29.11 -14.12 5.11
C ALA A 595 -28.56 -15.52 4.80
N LYS A 596 -28.52 -15.86 3.51
CA LYS A 596 -28.07 -17.16 3.02
C LYS A 596 -26.85 -17.02 2.14
N ARG A 597 -25.82 -17.83 2.39
CA ARG A 597 -24.64 -17.90 1.52
C ARG A 597 -25.00 -18.44 0.15
N ILE A 598 -24.51 -17.74 -0.88
CA ILE A 598 -24.58 -18.15 -2.28
C ILE A 598 -23.16 -17.96 -2.81
N ALA A 599 -22.40 -19.04 -2.91
CA ALA A 599 -21.02 -18.97 -3.39
C ALA A 599 -20.95 -19.21 -4.91
N PRO A 600 -20.09 -18.48 -5.64
CA PRO A 600 -19.80 -18.79 -7.03
C PRO A 600 -19.13 -20.18 -7.15
N SER A 601 -19.38 -20.89 -8.25
CA SER A 601 -18.65 -22.12 -8.60
C SER A 601 -17.16 -21.86 -8.93
N GLY A 602 -16.82 -20.66 -9.42
CA GLY A 602 -15.45 -20.15 -9.60
C GLY A 602 -15.00 -19.28 -8.42
N LEU A 603 -13.87 -18.58 -8.54
CA LEU A 603 -13.38 -17.70 -7.45
C LEU A 603 -14.25 -16.45 -7.33
N THR A 604 -14.67 -15.85 -8.44
CA THR A 604 -15.46 -14.61 -8.47
C THR A 604 -16.73 -14.73 -9.32
N TRP A 605 -17.69 -13.82 -9.12
CA TRP A 605 -18.89 -13.77 -9.96
C TRP A 605 -18.59 -13.25 -11.36
N ASN A 606 -17.57 -12.40 -11.51
CA ASN A 606 -17.14 -11.92 -12.81
C ASN A 606 -16.57 -13.04 -13.69
N GLU A 607 -15.80 -13.96 -13.11
CA GLU A 607 -15.30 -15.15 -13.82
C GLU A 607 -16.46 -16.01 -14.35
N ILE A 608 -17.46 -16.28 -13.52
CA ILE A 608 -18.65 -17.06 -13.94
C ILE A 608 -19.36 -16.39 -15.11
N LEU A 609 -19.55 -15.07 -15.05
CA LEU A 609 -20.22 -14.34 -16.13
C LEU A 609 -19.45 -14.47 -17.45
N ILE A 610 -18.13 -14.30 -17.41
CA ILE A 610 -17.27 -14.41 -18.59
C ILE A 610 -17.31 -15.84 -19.15
N GLU A 611 -17.22 -16.86 -18.29
CA GLU A 611 -17.30 -18.27 -18.70
C GLU A 611 -18.64 -18.61 -19.36
N GLN A 612 -19.77 -18.15 -18.80
CA GLN A 612 -21.10 -18.38 -19.38
C GLN A 612 -21.25 -17.73 -20.76
N GLN A 613 -20.70 -16.53 -20.95
CA GLN A 613 -20.73 -15.84 -22.24
C GLN A 613 -19.88 -16.56 -23.30
N GLN A 614 -18.68 -17.02 -22.92
CA GLN A 614 -17.82 -17.79 -23.83
C GLN A 614 -18.51 -19.09 -24.27
N GLN A 615 -19.11 -19.83 -23.34
CA GLN A 615 -19.85 -21.05 -23.67
C GLN A 615 -21.05 -20.78 -24.59
N GLN A 616 -21.80 -19.69 -24.37
CA GLN A 616 -22.89 -19.31 -25.27
C GLN A 616 -22.40 -18.95 -26.67
N GLN A 617 -21.30 -18.22 -26.79
CA GLN A 617 -20.68 -17.89 -28.09
C GLN A 617 -20.24 -19.17 -28.82
N GLU A 618 -19.58 -20.10 -28.14
CA GLU A 618 -19.18 -21.39 -28.71
C GLU A 618 -20.40 -22.20 -29.21
N ILE A 619 -21.49 -22.25 -28.43
CA ILE A 619 -22.73 -22.93 -28.84
C ILE A 619 -23.34 -22.27 -30.09
N VAL A 620 -23.34 -20.94 -30.15
CA VAL A 620 -23.85 -20.20 -31.32
C VAL A 620 -22.98 -20.47 -32.55
N GLU A 621 -21.66 -20.43 -32.40
CA GLU A 621 -20.73 -20.75 -33.49
C GLU A 621 -20.86 -22.19 -33.96
N GLN A 622 -21.01 -23.16 -33.05
CA GLN A 622 -21.24 -24.56 -33.40
C GLN A 622 -22.56 -24.75 -34.14
N LYS A 623 -23.64 -24.08 -33.72
CA LYS A 623 -24.94 -24.10 -34.43
C LYS A 623 -24.88 -23.42 -35.81
N GLN A 624 -24.05 -22.38 -35.96
CA GLN A 624 -23.82 -21.74 -37.26
C GLN A 624 -23.01 -22.64 -38.19
N ARG A 625 -21.97 -23.32 -37.67
CA ARG A 625 -21.19 -24.32 -38.41
C ARG A 625 -22.05 -25.51 -38.84
N SER A 626 -22.90 -26.05 -37.95
CA SER A 626 -23.78 -27.18 -38.28
C SER A 626 -24.87 -26.82 -39.30
N ARG A 627 -25.32 -25.56 -39.33
CA ARG A 627 -26.25 -25.05 -40.37
C ARG A 627 -25.55 -24.76 -41.71
N GLY A 628 -24.25 -24.46 -41.69
CA GLY A 628 -23.43 -24.23 -42.89
C GLY A 628 -23.08 -25.50 -43.69
N PHE A 629 -23.17 -26.69 -43.07
CA PHE A 629 -22.97 -27.99 -43.73
C PHE A 629 -24.24 -28.59 -44.35
N SER A 630 -25.38 -27.89 -44.29
CA SER A 630 -26.66 -28.35 -44.84
C SER A 630 -27.10 -27.51 -46.06
N ARG A 631 -26.16 -27.14 -46.93
CA ARG A 631 -26.44 -26.57 -48.25
C ARG A 631 -25.76 -27.35 -49.35
#